data_AF-A0A7C4DFE6-F1
#
_entry.id   AF-A0A7C4DFE6-F1
#
_cell.length_a   1.000
_cell.length_b   1.000
_cell.length_c   1.000
_cell.angle_alpha   90.00
_cell.angle_beta   90.00
_cell.angle_gamma   90.00
#
_symmetry.space_group_name_H-M   'P 1'
#
loop_
_entity.id
_entity.type
_entity.pdbx_description
1 polymer ?
#
loop_
_entity_poly.entity_id
_entity_poly.type
_entity_poly.pdbx_seq_one_letter_code
_entity_poly.pdbx_strand_id
1 'polypeptide(L)'
;MSRHMNVTLLLTIFMIFLSIQSVYSKVTSTDIPIRHVIVVMQEDRTFDHYFGTYPGANGIPEDFKMPINPFDPNSSYVSPFKLNVTRTPPLVKGVSVARVAYNNGSMNGFIYAQNQVGANGTLT
;
A
#
# COMPACT_ATOMS: atom_id res chain seq x y z
N MET A 1 -42.57 55.35 -8.36
CA MET A 1 -41.36 54.48 -8.49
C MET A 1 -41.26 53.33 -7.48
N SER A 2 -42.25 53.09 -6.59
CA SER A 2 -42.15 52.06 -5.53
C SER A 2 -42.67 50.65 -5.93
N ARG A 3 -43.62 50.54 -6.87
CA ARG A 3 -44.23 49.24 -7.27
C ARG A 3 -43.32 48.31 -8.09
N HIS A 4 -42.41 48.87 -8.90
CA HIS A 4 -41.51 48.06 -9.73
C HIS A 4 -40.32 47.49 -8.94
N MET A 5 -39.87 48.18 -7.89
CA MET A 5 -38.70 47.78 -7.10
C MET A 5 -38.95 46.48 -6.30
N ASN A 6 -40.18 46.28 -5.80
CA ASN A 6 -40.54 45.08 -5.05
C ASN A 6 -40.63 43.83 -5.94
N VAL A 7 -41.06 43.97 -7.20
CA VAL A 7 -41.19 42.86 -8.15
C VAL A 7 -39.82 42.44 -8.67
N THR A 8 -38.95 43.40 -8.99
CA THR A 8 -37.57 43.13 -9.42
C THR A 8 -36.75 42.46 -8.30
N LEU A 9 -36.92 42.89 -7.05
CA LEU A 9 -36.26 42.27 -5.89
C LEU A 9 -36.74 40.83 -5.65
N LEU A 10 -38.03 40.55 -5.85
CA LEU A 10 -38.57 39.19 -5.71
C LEU A 10 -38.03 38.26 -6.80
N LEU A 11 -37.93 38.74 -8.05
CA LEU A 11 -37.40 37.99 -9.18
C LEU A 11 -35.89 37.69 -9.02
N THR A 12 -35.11 38.62 -8.45
CA THR A 12 -33.69 38.36 -8.19
C THR A 12 -33.49 37.37 -7.05
N ILE A 13 -34.26 37.47 -5.96
CA ILE A 13 -34.22 36.48 -4.86
C ILE A 13 -34.65 35.11 -5.37
N PHE A 14 -35.69 35.03 -6.22
CA PHE A 14 -36.14 33.78 -6.82
C PHE A 14 -35.08 33.15 -7.73
N MET A 15 -34.40 33.94 -8.57
CA MET A 15 -33.30 33.47 -9.42
C MET A 15 -32.08 32.99 -8.61
N ILE A 16 -31.76 33.66 -7.50
CA ILE A 16 -30.70 33.22 -6.56
C ILE A 16 -31.11 31.92 -5.86
N PHE A 17 -32.38 31.76 -5.50
CA PHE A 17 -32.87 30.53 -4.89
C PHE A 17 -32.87 29.35 -5.89
N LEU A 18 -33.16 29.61 -7.16
CA LEU A 18 -33.14 28.60 -8.23
C LEU A 18 -31.71 28.13 -8.56
N SER A 19 -30.72 29.02 -8.50
CA SER A 19 -29.31 28.67 -8.74
C SER A 19 -28.67 27.85 -7.60
N ILE A 20 -29.18 27.97 -6.37
CA ILE A 20 -28.71 27.18 -5.22
C ILE A 20 -29.21 25.72 -5.29
N GLN A 21 -30.32 25.43 -5.98
CA GLN A 21 -30.84 24.05 -6.07
C GLN A 21 -30.06 23.15 -7.04
N SER A 22 -29.29 23.71 -7.98
CA SER A 22 -28.60 22.93 -9.03
C SER A 22 -27.39 22.12 -8.53
N VAL A 23 -26.92 22.32 -7.30
CA VAL A 23 -25.66 21.72 -6.80
C VAL A 23 -25.89 20.53 -5.84
N TYR A 24 -27.14 20.17 -5.51
CA TYR A 24 -27.41 18.97 -4.72
C TYR A 24 -27.42 17.72 -5.61
N SER A 25 -26.24 17.25 -6.03
CA SER A 25 -26.11 15.87 -6.51
C SER A 25 -26.18 14.93 -5.32
N LYS A 26 -27.34 14.31 -5.10
CA LYS A 26 -27.45 13.15 -4.21
C LYS A 26 -26.56 12.06 -4.79
N VAL A 27 -25.47 11.72 -4.10
CA VAL A 27 -24.75 10.46 -4.36
C VAL A 27 -25.75 9.34 -4.09
N THR A 28 -26.40 8.86 -5.14
CA THR A 28 -27.29 7.71 -5.07
C THR A 28 -26.43 6.48 -4.83
N SER A 29 -26.71 5.81 -3.73
CA SER A 29 -26.06 4.57 -3.29
C SER A 29 -25.74 3.66 -4.47
N THR A 30 -24.45 3.36 -4.61
CA THR A 30 -23.95 2.31 -5.48
C THR A 30 -24.65 1.01 -5.10
N ASP A 31 -25.47 0.47 -6.00
CA ASP A 31 -26.18 -0.80 -5.81
C ASP A 31 -25.16 -1.96 -5.93
N ILE A 32 -24.26 -2.07 -4.95
CA ILE A 32 -23.27 -3.13 -4.87
C ILE A 32 -23.97 -4.34 -4.25
N PRO A 33 -24.20 -5.44 -5.01
CA PRO A 33 -25.00 -6.57 -4.53
C PRO A 33 -24.32 -7.42 -3.44
N ILE A 34 -23.15 -6.99 -2.96
CA ILE A 34 -22.40 -7.65 -1.88
C ILE A 34 -23.08 -7.36 -0.55
N ARG A 35 -23.71 -8.37 0.04
CA ARG A 35 -24.40 -8.27 1.34
C ARG A 35 -23.50 -8.54 2.54
N HIS A 36 -22.44 -9.32 2.34
CA HIS A 36 -21.50 -9.70 3.39
C HIS A 36 -20.07 -9.67 2.86
N VAL A 37 -19.20 -8.99 3.59
CA VAL A 37 -17.75 -9.02 3.36
C VAL A 37 -17.13 -9.73 4.55
N ILE A 38 -16.44 -10.84 4.28
CA ILE A 38 -15.62 -11.54 5.27
C ILE A 38 -14.17 -11.22 4.93
N VAL A 39 -13.47 -10.56 5.86
CA VAL A 39 -12.06 -10.23 5.71
C VAL A 39 -11.25 -11.26 6.49
N VAL A 40 -10.44 -12.04 5.77
CA VAL A 40 -9.46 -12.96 6.37
C VAL A 40 -8.09 -12.31 6.25
N MET A 41 -7.46 -11.99 7.38
CA MET A 41 -6.12 -11.41 7.41
C MET A 41 -5.10 -12.45 7.86
N GLN A 42 -4.06 -12.65 7.04
CA GLN A 42 -2.87 -13.42 7.40
C GLN A 42 -1.75 -12.46 7.78
N GLU A 43 -0.88 -12.88 8.70
CA GLU A 43 0.27 -12.10 9.15
C GLU A 43 1.61 -12.68 8.66
N ASP A 44 2.67 -11.88 8.84
CA ASP A 44 4.07 -12.30 8.77
C ASP A 44 4.60 -12.80 7.42
N ARG A 45 3.88 -12.52 6.33
CA ARG A 45 4.35 -12.77 4.96
C ARG A 45 4.17 -11.52 4.10
N THR A 46 5.24 -11.13 3.41
CA THR A 46 5.20 -10.02 2.46
C THR A 46 4.53 -10.46 1.17
N PHE A 47 4.10 -9.49 0.35
CA PHE A 47 3.56 -9.75 -0.98
C PHE A 47 4.54 -10.61 -1.81
N ASP A 48 5.82 -10.23 -1.87
CA ASP A 48 6.81 -10.95 -2.68
C ASP A 48 7.05 -12.39 -2.23
N HIS A 49 6.81 -12.70 -0.95
CA HIS A 49 6.90 -14.06 -0.44
C HIS A 49 5.84 -14.98 -1.09
N TYR A 50 4.62 -14.48 -1.29
CA TYR A 50 3.52 -15.26 -1.87
C TYR A 50 3.42 -15.11 -3.39
N PHE A 51 3.64 -13.90 -3.89
CA PHE A 51 3.28 -13.49 -5.24
C PHE A 51 4.43 -12.86 -6.02
N GLY A 52 5.65 -12.81 -5.47
CA GLY A 52 6.80 -12.18 -6.14
C GLY A 52 7.18 -12.81 -7.48
N THR A 53 6.75 -14.06 -7.73
CA THR A 53 6.91 -14.78 -9.01
C THR A 53 5.58 -15.11 -9.69
N TYR A 54 4.46 -14.56 -9.20
CA TYR A 54 3.15 -14.82 -9.77
C TYR A 54 3.01 -14.15 -11.14
N PRO A 55 2.48 -14.85 -12.17
CA PRO A 55 2.30 -14.26 -13.51
C PRO A 55 1.46 -12.98 -13.47
N GLY A 56 2.02 -11.89 -13.99
CA GLY A 56 1.35 -10.58 -14.03
C GLY A 56 1.57 -9.69 -12.81
N ALA A 57 2.27 -10.16 -11.77
CA ALA A 57 2.81 -9.27 -10.75
C ALA A 57 4.00 -8.46 -11.31
N ASN A 58 4.21 -7.24 -10.83
CA ASN A 58 5.47 -6.51 -11.06
C ASN A 58 6.67 -7.35 -10.57
N GLY A 59 6.49 -8.03 -9.44
CA GLY A 59 7.33 -9.13 -8.98
C GLY A 59 8.77 -8.75 -8.64
N ILE A 60 9.58 -9.80 -8.50
CA ILE A 60 11.02 -9.72 -8.28
C ILE A 60 11.69 -9.52 -9.65
N PRO A 61 12.56 -8.49 -9.82
CA PRO A 61 13.29 -8.30 -11.07
C PRO A 61 14.13 -9.53 -11.45
N GLU A 62 14.26 -9.77 -12.76
CA GLU A 62 15.15 -10.82 -13.27
C GLU A 62 16.59 -10.56 -12.80
N ASP A 63 17.31 -11.62 -12.44
CA ASP A 63 18.66 -11.59 -11.88
C ASP A 63 18.85 -10.76 -10.60
N PHE A 64 17.77 -10.42 -9.88
CA PHE A 64 17.87 -9.72 -8.62
C PHE A 64 18.69 -10.52 -7.58
N LYS A 65 19.60 -9.84 -6.89
CA LYS A 65 20.39 -10.39 -5.78
C LYS A 65 20.41 -9.41 -4.61
N MET A 66 20.06 -9.89 -3.43
CA MET A 66 20.08 -9.13 -2.20
C MET A 66 21.49 -9.15 -1.60
N PRO A 67 22.16 -8.00 -1.36
CA PRO A 67 23.44 -8.00 -0.65
C PRO A 67 23.25 -8.44 0.81
N ILE A 68 24.25 -9.14 1.35
CA ILE A 68 24.28 -9.46 2.78
C ILE A 68 24.52 -8.18 3.61
N ASN A 69 25.38 -7.28 3.12
CA ASN A 69 25.61 -5.95 3.68
C ASN A 69 25.69 -4.90 2.55
N PRO A 70 24.71 -4.00 2.41
CA PRO A 70 24.70 -3.00 1.34
C PRO A 70 25.75 -1.89 1.51
N PHE A 71 26.43 -1.81 2.67
CA PHE A 71 27.46 -0.81 2.95
C PHE A 71 28.88 -1.33 2.75
N ASP A 72 29.03 -2.62 2.42
CA ASP A 72 30.32 -3.25 2.12
C ASP A 72 30.37 -3.62 0.63
N PRO A 73 31.26 -3.00 -0.18
CA PRO A 73 31.36 -3.28 -1.61
C PRO A 73 31.85 -4.71 -1.92
N ASN A 74 32.46 -5.40 -0.95
CA ASN A 74 32.91 -6.79 -1.11
C ASN A 74 31.90 -7.80 -0.56
N SER A 75 30.72 -7.35 -0.15
CA SER A 75 29.73 -8.23 0.44
C SER A 75 29.22 -9.26 -0.57
N SER A 76 28.97 -10.48 -0.10
CA SER A 76 28.29 -11.50 -0.89
C SER A 76 26.81 -11.18 -1.06
N TYR A 77 26.16 -11.88 -1.99
CA TYR A 77 24.75 -11.69 -2.32
C TYR A 77 23.98 -13.01 -2.23
N VAL A 78 22.67 -12.90 -2.03
CA VAL A 78 21.73 -14.03 -2.07
C VAL A 78 20.62 -13.72 -3.07
N SER A 79 20.44 -14.58 -4.07
CA SER A 79 19.28 -14.51 -4.96
C SER A 79 18.04 -15.04 -4.26
N PRO A 80 16.85 -14.47 -4.48
CA PRO A 80 15.60 -15.07 -4.02
C PRO A 80 15.44 -16.50 -4.52
N PHE A 81 14.92 -17.39 -3.67
CA PHE A 81 14.78 -18.81 -3.98
C PHE A 81 13.48 -19.37 -3.42
N LYS A 82 13.00 -20.46 -4.03
CA LYS A 82 11.82 -21.18 -3.54
C LYS A 82 12.14 -21.89 -2.23
N LEU A 83 11.31 -21.65 -1.21
CA LEU A 83 11.37 -22.40 0.03
C LEU A 83 10.70 -23.77 -0.15
N ASN A 84 11.42 -24.84 0.20
CA ASN A 84 10.90 -26.22 0.18
C ASN A 84 10.45 -26.67 1.57
N VAL A 85 9.84 -25.75 2.33
CA VAL A 85 9.33 -25.99 3.69
C VAL A 85 7.96 -25.35 3.84
N THR A 86 7.11 -25.93 4.70
CA THR A 86 5.77 -25.40 4.99
C THR A 86 5.77 -24.39 6.13
N ARG A 87 6.88 -24.28 6.87
CA ARG A 87 7.05 -23.35 7.98
C ARG A 87 8.46 -22.80 8.00
N THR A 88 8.58 -21.50 8.26
CA THR A 88 9.86 -20.84 8.56
C THR A 88 9.83 -20.30 9.98
N PRO A 89 10.99 -20.05 10.60
CA PRO A 89 11.09 -19.16 11.73
C PRO A 89 10.47 -17.78 11.40
N PRO A 90 9.91 -17.08 12.40
CA PRO A 90 9.45 -15.71 12.21
C PRO A 90 10.65 -14.79 11.98
N LEU A 91 10.47 -13.79 11.11
CA LEU A 91 11.43 -12.70 10.95
C LEU A 91 11.19 -11.64 12.03
N VAL A 92 12.24 -10.92 12.41
CA VAL A 92 12.08 -9.78 13.31
C VAL A 92 11.36 -8.67 12.55
N LYS A 93 10.22 -8.26 13.10
CA LYS A 93 9.32 -7.25 12.53
C LYS A 93 9.28 -6.02 13.44
N GLY A 94 9.30 -4.83 12.85
CA GLY A 94 9.29 -3.56 13.59
C GLY A 94 9.75 -2.40 12.72
N VAL A 95 9.37 -1.18 13.10
CA VAL A 95 9.65 0.04 12.30
C VAL A 95 11.16 0.26 12.12
N SER A 96 11.97 -0.02 13.14
CA SER A 96 13.43 0.12 13.08
C SER A 96 14.04 -0.83 12.04
N VAL A 97 13.74 -2.13 12.13
CA VAL A 97 14.22 -3.15 11.20
C VAL A 97 13.70 -2.89 9.78
N ALA A 98 12.43 -2.52 9.64
CA ALA A 98 11.83 -2.18 8.34
C ALA A 98 12.50 -0.96 7.70
N ARG A 99 12.85 0.08 8.48
CA ARG A 99 13.55 1.27 7.96
C ARG A 99 14.94 0.93 7.45
N VAL A 100 15.67 0.07 8.16
CA VAL A 100 16.99 -0.41 7.71
C VAL A 100 16.85 -1.27 6.45
N ALA A 101 15.85 -2.15 6.39
CA ALA A 101 15.58 -2.97 5.21
C ALA A 101 15.23 -2.12 3.97
N TYR A 102 14.41 -1.09 4.17
CA TYR A 102 14.00 -0.13 3.15
C TYR A 102 15.18 0.69 2.59
N ASN A 103 16.17 1.00 3.43
CA ASN A 103 17.39 1.73 3.09
C ASN A 103 17.15 2.94 2.16
N ASN A 104 16.36 3.91 2.61
CA ASN A 104 15.98 5.12 1.86
C ASN A 104 15.42 4.85 0.44
N GLY A 105 14.74 3.71 0.25
CA GLY A 105 14.14 3.33 -1.03
C GLY A 105 15.05 2.52 -1.93
N SER A 106 16.29 2.24 -1.51
CA SER A 106 17.19 1.36 -2.24
C SER A 106 16.76 -0.12 -2.16
N MET A 107 15.93 -0.48 -1.17
CA MET A 107 15.34 -1.82 -1.01
C MET A 107 16.37 -2.97 -0.98
N ASN A 108 17.57 -2.70 -0.50
CA ASN A 108 18.71 -3.63 -0.50
C ASN A 108 19.21 -3.96 0.92
N GLY A 109 18.44 -3.64 1.96
CA GLY A 109 18.86 -3.80 3.36
C GLY A 109 18.29 -5.03 4.07
N PHE A 110 17.54 -5.90 3.40
CA PHE A 110 16.69 -6.90 4.08
C PHE A 110 17.49 -7.94 4.90
N ILE A 111 18.54 -8.51 4.32
CA ILE A 111 19.41 -9.47 5.03
C ILE A 111 20.19 -8.74 6.13
N TYR A 112 20.78 -7.59 5.79
CA TYR A 112 21.52 -6.77 6.73
C TYR A 112 20.70 -6.42 7.97
N ALA A 113 19.46 -5.95 7.79
CA ALA A 113 18.58 -5.55 8.88
C ALA A 113 18.27 -6.69 9.85
N GLN A 114 18.08 -7.91 9.34
CA GLN A 114 17.83 -9.09 10.16
C GLN A 114 19.10 -9.58 10.88
N ASN A 115 20.26 -9.51 10.22
CA ASN A 115 21.55 -9.83 10.84
C ASN A 115 21.87 -8.92 12.03
N GLN A 116 21.53 -7.62 11.95
CA GLN A 116 21.73 -6.66 13.06
C GLN A 116 20.99 -7.04 14.35
N VAL A 117 19.91 -7.82 14.23
CA VAL A 117 19.08 -8.27 15.36
C VAL A 117 19.27 -9.76 15.67
N GLY A 118 20.34 -10.37 15.15
CA GLY A 118 20.67 -11.77 15.40
C GLY A 118 19.76 -12.78 14.72
N ALA A 119 18.91 -12.34 13.77
CA ALA A 119 17.95 -13.18 13.08
C ALA A 119 18.39 -13.46 11.65
N ASN A 120 19.50 -14.19 11.46
CA ASN A 120 20.14 -14.35 10.14
C ASN A 120 19.29 -15.04 9.05
N GLY A 121 18.06 -15.46 9.37
CA GLY A 121 17.08 -15.95 8.40
C GLY A 121 17.41 -17.33 7.82
N THR A 122 18.41 -18.03 8.36
CA THR A 122 18.83 -19.34 7.88
C THR A 122 17.81 -20.40 8.30
N LEU A 123 17.37 -21.22 7.36
CA LEU A 123 16.58 -22.42 7.66
C LEU A 123 17.56 -23.52 8.11
N THR A 124 17.61 -23.81 9.41
CA THR A 124 18.29 -24.99 9.96
C THR A 124 17.45 -26.25 9.79
#